data_AF-A0A519T3G0-F1
#
_entry.id   AF-A0A519T3G0-F1
#
_cell.length_a   1.000
_cell.length_b   1.000
_cell.length_c   1.000
_cell.angle_alpha   90.00
_cell.angle_beta   90.00
_cell.angle_gamma   90.00
#
_symmetry.space_group_name_H-M   'P 1'
#
loop_
_entity.id
_entity.type
_entity.pdbx_description
1 polymer ?
#
loop_
_entity_poly.entity_id
_entity_poly.type
_entity_poly.pdbx_seq_one_letter_code
_entity_poly.pdbx_strand_id
1 'polypeptide(L)'
;MEHTSLAGTIIVGADNSRRQLTLHFAVDTSAPDGKGALKFENGTAKIRLETDENTDRVSAFLPWDERVELRRNESGIFGGELQVPVEWQSKEASVRFVLTDKAHNRSEIWVSP
;
A
#
# COMPACT_ATOMS: atom_id res chain seq x y z
N MET A 1 1.07 -17.80 3.20
CA MET A 1 0.66 -19.19 2.89
C MET A 1 -0.25 -19.10 1.68
N GLU A 2 0.25 -19.49 0.51
CA GLU A 2 -0.52 -19.35 -0.74
C GLU A 2 -1.59 -20.45 -0.82
N HIS A 3 -2.84 -20.05 -1.06
CA HIS A 3 -3.93 -20.97 -1.35
C HIS A 3 -4.24 -20.94 -2.85
N THR A 4 -3.88 -22.00 -3.55
CA THR A 4 -4.29 -22.22 -4.94
C THR A 4 -5.66 -22.87 -4.96
N SER A 5 -6.62 -22.26 -5.64
CA SER A 5 -7.98 -22.78 -5.78
C SER A 5 -8.40 -22.79 -7.25
N LEU A 6 -9.34 -23.67 -7.59
CA LEU A 6 -9.85 -23.84 -8.94
C LEU A 6 -11.35 -23.55 -8.94
N ALA A 7 -11.77 -22.57 -9.74
CA ALA A 7 -13.18 -22.37 -10.07
C ALA A 7 -13.44 -23.02 -11.43
N GLY A 8 -14.36 -23.99 -11.47
CA GLY A 8 -14.75 -24.70 -12.68
C GLY A 8 -16.15 -24.27 -13.14
N THR A 9 -16.28 -23.85 -14.39
CA THR A 9 -17.58 -23.71 -15.06
C THR A 9 -17.71 -24.78 -16.13
N ILE A 10 -18.80 -25.53 -16.11
CA ILE A 10 -19.13 -26.49 -17.17
C ILE A 10 -20.10 -25.83 -18.13
N ILE A 11 -19.69 -25.72 -19.39
CA ILE A 11 -20.55 -25.29 -20.49
C ILE A 11 -21.04 -26.56 -21.19
N VAL A 12 -22.35 -26.72 -21.31
CA VAL A 12 -22.97 -27.79 -22.09
C VAL A 12 -23.46 -27.22 -23.42
N GLY A 13 -22.89 -27.70 -24.52
CA GLY A 13 -23.29 -27.33 -25.88
C GLY A 13 -24.60 -28.01 -26.29
N ALA A 14 -25.28 -27.44 -27.29
CA ALA A 14 -26.51 -28.01 -27.85
C ALA A 14 -26.31 -29.39 -28.51
N ASP A 15 -25.07 -29.74 -28.83
CA ASP A 15 -24.62 -31.04 -29.32
C ASP A 15 -24.32 -32.05 -28.19
N ASN A 16 -24.71 -31.75 -26.95
CA ASN A 16 -24.34 -32.47 -25.73
C ASN A 16 -22.83 -32.49 -25.42
N SER A 17 -22.01 -31.70 -26.12
CA SER A 17 -20.60 -31.55 -25.75
C SER A 17 -20.49 -30.85 -24.40
N ARG A 18 -19.51 -31.24 -23.59
CA ARG A 18 -19.20 -30.59 -22.31
C ARG A 18 -17.81 -29.98 -22.39
N ARG A 19 -17.70 -28.70 -22.08
CA ARG A 19 -16.42 -27.99 -21.98
C ARG A 19 -16.27 -27.47 -20.57
N GLN A 20 -15.16 -27.79 -19.93
CA GLN A 20 -14.82 -27.24 -18.62
C GLN A 20 -13.87 -26.06 -18.83
N LEU A 21 -14.28 -24.90 -18.33
CA LEU A 21 -13.39 -23.75 -18.17
C LEU A 21 -12.90 -23.74 -16.73
N THR A 22 -11.59 -23.79 -16.54
CA THR A 22 -10.95 -23.73 -15.23
C THR A 22 -10.24 -22.40 -15.11
N LEU A 23 -10.63 -21.58 -14.14
CA LEU A 23 -9.89 -20.39 -13.77
C LEU A 23 -8.88 -20.76 -12.70
N HIS A 24 -7.60 -20.52 -13.01
CA HIS A 24 -6.51 -20.63 -12.04
C HIS A 24 -6.37 -19.29 -11.33
N PHE A 25 -6.49 -19.30 -10.01
CA PHE A 25 -6.20 -18.13 -9.18
C PHE A 25 -5.46 -18.53 -7.92
N ALA A 26 -4.65 -17.60 -7.42
CA ALA A 26 -4.00 -17.69 -6.12
C ALA A 26 -4.56 -16.57 -5.25
N VAL A 27 -4.85 -16.89 -3.98
CA VAL A 27 -5.21 -15.90 -2.98
C VAL A 27 -3.98 -15.60 -2.14
N ASP A 28 -3.53 -14.36 -2.19
CA ASP A 28 -2.52 -13.83 -1.28
C ASP A 28 -3.19 -13.01 -0.19
N THR A 29 -2.93 -13.36 1.07
CA THR A 29 -3.44 -12.68 2.25
C THR A 29 -2.33 -12.04 3.08
N SER A 30 -1.12 -11.97 2.55
CA SER A 30 0.05 -11.46 3.25
C SER A 30 -0.03 -9.94 3.27
N ALA A 31 -0.18 -9.36 4.45
CA ALA A 31 -0.20 -7.91 4.58
C ALA A 31 1.21 -7.34 4.27
N PRO A 32 1.31 -6.26 3.50
CA PRO A 32 2.59 -5.61 3.26
C PRO A 32 3.17 -5.07 4.57
N ASP A 33 4.50 -5.08 4.72
CA ASP A 33 5.19 -4.54 5.89
C ASP A 33 6.12 -3.38 5.52
N GLY A 34 6.42 -2.53 6.52
CA GLY A 34 7.32 -1.41 6.33
C GLY A 34 7.67 -0.66 7.61
N LYS A 35 8.72 0.15 7.52
CA LYS A 35 9.21 1.02 8.58
C LYS A 35 9.38 2.43 8.03
N GLY A 36 8.96 3.41 8.82
CA GLY A 36 9.03 4.81 8.44
C GLY A 36 9.95 5.62 9.34
N ALA A 37 10.43 6.72 8.78
CA ALA A 37 11.06 7.80 9.50
C ALA A 37 10.38 9.12 9.07
N LEU A 38 10.14 9.98 10.06
CA LEU A 38 9.54 11.30 9.89
C LEU A 38 10.47 12.32 10.51
N LYS A 39 10.80 13.39 9.78
CA LYS A 39 11.59 14.49 10.32
C LYS A 39 10.95 15.82 9.94
N PHE A 40 10.67 16.67 10.93
CA PHE A 40 10.22 18.05 10.71
C PHE A 40 11.42 19.00 10.79
N GLU A 41 11.59 19.84 9.77
CA GLU A 41 12.69 20.80 9.69
C GLU A 41 12.29 22.01 8.83
N ASN A 42 12.43 23.23 9.36
CA ASN A 42 12.21 24.49 8.64
C ASN A 42 10.87 24.57 7.88
N GLY A 43 9.77 24.14 8.54
CA GLY A 43 8.44 24.14 7.92
C GLY A 43 8.22 23.05 6.86
N THR A 44 9.14 22.09 6.74
CA THR A 44 9.04 20.95 5.82
C THR A 44 9.05 19.64 6.61
N ALA A 45 8.21 18.69 6.21
CA ALA A 45 8.23 17.32 6.71
C ALA A 45 8.93 16.42 5.69
N LYS A 46 10.02 15.78 6.10
CA LYS A 46 10.73 14.75 5.33
C LYS A 46 10.20 13.39 5.73
N ILE A 47 9.61 12.69 4.78
CA ILE A 47 9.03 11.36 4.97
C ILE A 47 9.87 10.35 4.21
N ARG A 48 10.22 9.25 4.89
CA ARG A 48 10.89 8.10 4.29
C ARG A 48 10.21 6.82 4.79
N LEU A 49 9.84 5.94 3.87
CA LEU A 49 9.24 4.64 4.14
C LEU A 49 10.01 3.56 3.40
N GLU A 50 10.57 2.62 4.16
CA GLU A 50 11.16 1.39 3.66
C GLU A 50 10.12 0.29 3.77
N THR A 51 9.73 -0.29 2.65
CA THR A 51 8.69 -1.31 2.57
C THR A 51 9.26 -2.60 2.01
N ASP A 52 8.52 -3.68 2.14
CA ASP A 52 8.81 -4.91 1.41
C ASP A 52 8.71 -4.74 -0.13
N GLU A 53 9.09 -5.81 -0.83
CA GLU A 53 9.05 -5.87 -2.30
C GLU A 53 7.63 -5.94 -2.87
N ASN A 54 6.66 -6.36 -2.06
CA ASN A 54 5.28 -6.61 -2.48
C ASN A 54 4.43 -5.32 -2.44
N THR A 55 4.85 -4.33 -1.67
CA THR A 55 4.18 -3.03 -1.59
C THR A 55 4.21 -2.32 -2.95
N ASP A 56 3.01 -2.03 -3.45
CA ASP A 56 2.76 -1.38 -4.74
C ASP A 56 2.54 0.13 -4.56
N ARG A 57 1.77 0.51 -3.54
CA ARG A 57 1.36 1.90 -3.28
C ARG A 57 1.42 2.23 -1.79
N VAL A 58 1.75 3.49 -1.50
CA VAL A 58 1.74 4.04 -0.14
C VAL A 58 0.99 5.36 -0.13
N SER A 59 -0.05 5.46 0.71
CA SER A 59 -0.75 6.71 1.00
C SER A 59 -0.38 7.20 2.40
N ALA A 60 0.06 8.45 2.51
CA ALA A 60 0.28 9.16 3.77
C ALA A 60 -0.97 9.98 4.12
N PHE A 61 -1.45 9.85 5.34
CA PHE A 61 -2.51 10.66 5.93
C PHE A 61 -1.89 11.57 6.96
N LEU A 62 -1.87 12.85 6.62
CA LEU A 62 -1.18 13.90 7.35
C LEU A 62 -2.08 14.41 8.48
N PRO A 63 -1.51 14.93 9.57
CA PRO A 63 -2.29 15.34 10.73
C PRO A 63 -3.17 16.58 10.47
N TRP A 64 -2.95 17.28 9.36
CA TRP A 64 -3.76 18.41 8.87
C TRP A 64 -4.84 17.99 7.85
N ASP A 65 -5.30 16.75 7.90
CA ASP A 65 -6.39 16.20 7.07
C ASP A 65 -6.12 16.20 5.55
N GLU A 66 -4.84 16.12 5.19
CA GLU A 66 -4.40 15.95 3.80
C GLU A 66 -3.94 14.52 3.54
N ARG A 67 -4.24 14.02 2.35
CA ARG A 67 -3.76 12.71 1.87
C ARG A 67 -2.79 12.92 0.72
N VAL A 68 -1.63 12.27 0.80
CA VAL A 68 -0.61 12.28 -0.26
C VAL A 68 -0.26 10.85 -0.66
N GLU A 69 -0.18 10.59 -1.96
CA GLU A 69 0.39 9.33 -2.47
C GLU A 69 1.91 9.49 -2.62
N LEU A 70 2.68 8.65 -1.93
CA LEU A 70 4.13 8.70 -1.99
C LEU A 70 4.65 8.00 -3.24
N ARG A 71 5.70 8.57 -3.84
CA ARG A 71 6.39 7.95 -4.96
C ARG A 71 7.53 7.07 -4.47
N ARG A 72 7.70 5.92 -5.11
CA ARG A 72 8.86 5.05 -4.93
C ARG A 72 10.04 5.61 -5.73
N ASN A 73 11.19 5.76 -5.10
CA ASN A 73 12.43 6.15 -5.77
C ASN A 73 13.17 4.92 -6.34
N GLU A 74 14.29 5.16 -7.03
CA GLU A 74 15.13 4.11 -7.64
C GLU A 74 15.71 3.11 -6.61
N SER A 75 15.86 3.54 -5.35
CA SER A 75 16.31 2.69 -4.25
C SER A 75 15.16 1.90 -3.59
N GLY A 76 13.95 1.94 -4.15
CA GLY A 76 12.79 1.21 -3.65
C GLY A 76 12.10 1.84 -2.44
N ILE A 77 12.49 3.06 -2.06
CA ILE A 77 11.98 3.78 -0.88
C ILE A 77 10.83 4.69 -1.29
N PHE A 78 9.74 4.67 -0.53
CA PHE A 78 8.64 5.61 -0.68
C PHE A 78 8.92 6.85 0.15
N GLY A 79 8.84 8.05 -0.42
CA GLY A 79 9.13 9.25 0.36
C GLY A 79 8.96 10.55 -0.40
N GLY A 80 9.25 11.64 0.31
CA GLY A 80 9.17 12.98 -0.23
C GLY A 80 9.32 14.05 0.84
N GLU A 81 9.32 15.30 0.37
CA GLU A 81 9.28 16.49 1.21
C GLU A 81 7.90 17.14 1.07
N LEU A 82 7.27 17.47 2.19
CA LEU A 82 5.95 18.09 2.23
C LEU A 82 6.02 19.41 2.96
N GLN A 83 5.33 20.42 2.43
CA GLN A 83 5.19 21.70 3.13
C GLN A 83 4.23 21.54 4.31
N VAL A 84 4.66 21.97 5.49
CA VAL A 84 3.86 21.91 6.72
C VAL A 84 3.12 23.24 6.86
N PRO A 85 1.78 23.23 6.96
CA PRO A 85 1.01 24.45 7.20
C PRO A 85 1.49 25.17 8.46
N VAL A 86 1.48 26.51 8.46
CA VAL A 86 2.07 27.35 9.52
C VAL A 86 1.55 26.97 10.91
N GLU A 87 0.26 26.64 11.01
CA GLU A 87 -0.43 26.22 12.23
C GLU A 87 0.00 24.84 12.78
N TRP A 88 0.77 24.08 11.99
CA TRP A 88 1.32 22.76 12.32
C TRP A 88 2.84 22.75 12.49
N GLN A 89 3.56 23.81 12.13
CA GLN A 89 5.03 23.83 12.14
C GLN A 89 5.67 23.66 13.53
N SER A 90 4.95 24.01 14.60
CA SER A 90 5.42 23.87 15.99
C SER A 90 4.84 22.66 16.73
N LYS A 91 4.16 21.76 16.02
CA LYS A 91 3.48 20.60 16.62
C LYS A 91 4.21 19.32 16.22
N GLU A 92 4.50 18.49 17.21
CA GLU A 92 4.84 17.09 16.95
C GLU A 92 3.56 16.32 16.63
N ALA A 93 3.55 15.60 15.52
CA ALA A 93 2.38 14.86 15.08
C ALA A 93 2.81 13.61 14.31
N SER A 94 2.08 12.52 14.53
CA SER A 94 2.29 11.28 13.81
C SER A 94 1.63 11.33 12.43
N VAL A 95 2.25 10.67 11.46
CA VAL A 95 1.68 10.43 10.13
C VAL A 95 1.23 8.97 10.06
N ARG A 96 0.02 8.74 9.55
CA ARG A 96 -0.51 7.40 9.31
C ARG A 96 -0.26 7.01 7.86
N PHE A 97 0.41 5.89 7.65
CA PHE A 97 0.64 5.34 6.32
C PHE A 97 -0.24 4.14 6.09
N VAL A 98 -0.83 4.07 4.90
CA VAL A 98 -1.53 2.88 4.40
C VAL A 98 -0.69 2.31 3.27
N LEU A 99 -0.18 1.10 3.48
CA LEU A 99 0.55 0.33 2.48
C LEU A 99 -0.46 -0.54 1.74
N THR A 100 -0.30 -0.69 0.43
CA THR A 100 -1.16 -1.53 -0.40
C THR A 100 -0.30 -2.30 -1.38
N ASP A 101 -0.49 -3.61 -1.44
CA ASP A 101 0.20 -4.49 -2.40
C ASP A 101 -0.60 -4.65 -3.71
N LYS A 102 -0.10 -5.49 -4.62
CA LYS A 102 -0.76 -5.80 -5.90
C LYS A 102 -2.02 -6.67 -5.75
N ALA A 103 -2.10 -7.46 -4.68
CA ALA A 103 -3.28 -8.27 -4.35
C ALA A 103 -4.34 -7.46 -3.58
N HIS A 104 -4.12 -6.15 -3.37
CA HIS A 104 -4.93 -5.24 -2.58
C HIS A 104 -5.00 -5.57 -1.07
N ASN A 105 -4.05 -6.35 -0.54
CA ASN A 105 -3.84 -6.42 0.90
C ASN A 105 -3.36 -5.07 1.42
N ARG A 106 -3.74 -4.75 2.66
CA ARG A 106 -3.45 -3.47 3.29
C ARG A 106 -2.89 -3.66 4.69
N SER A 107 -1.98 -2.78 5.05
CA SER A 107 -1.53 -2.58 6.43
C SER A 107 -1.45 -1.11 6.75
N GLU A 108 -1.45 -0.81 8.04
CA GLU A 108 -1.30 0.55 8.54
C GLU A 108 -0.11 0.65 9.48
N ILE A 109 0.68 1.72 9.33
CA ILE A 109 1.75 2.05 10.26
C ILE A 109 1.63 3.51 10.68
N TRP A 110 1.98 3.77 11.93
CA TRP A 110 2.03 5.11 12.50
C TRP A 110 3.49 5.47 12.75
N VAL A 111 3.91 6.64 12.25
CA VAL A 111 5.28 7.13 12.41
C VAL A 111 5.24 8.48 13.08
N SER A 112 6.00 8.61 14.15
CA SER A 112 6.21 9.85 14.89
C SER A 112 7.59 10.44 14.56
N PRO A 113 7.80 11.76 14.78
CA PRO A 113 9.11 12.40 14.61
C PRO A 113 10.23 11.80 15.45
#